data_AF-A0A562PXT5-F1
#
_entry.id   AF-A0A562PXT5-F1
#
_cell.length_a   1.000
_cell.length_b   1.000
_cell.length_c   1.000
_cell.angle_alpha   90.00
_cell.angle_beta   90.00
_cell.angle_gamma   90.00
#
_symmetry.space_group_name_H-M   'P 1'
#
loop_
_entity.id
_entity.type
_entity.pdbx_description
1 polymer ?
#
loop_
_entity_poly.entity_id
_entity_poly.type
_entity_poly.pdbx_seq_one_letter_code
_entity_poly.pdbx_strand_id
1 'polypeptide(L)'
;MRKIVCLALILLILSCAKLAYTNHFRTHVFLLDDTSNPKYLVDSINKVYQKKIFTKSPIVAIDGVVLKYDKTKDTLILPLKQSDITSVTYLGPKVSAIIYGKKEIYGAIVINTVALNK
;
A
#
# COMPACT_ATOMS: atom_id res chain seq x y z
N MET A 1 -4.36 50.72 -13.96
CA MET A 1 -3.48 50.06 -12.97
C MET A 1 -4.19 49.04 -12.07
N ARG A 2 -5.43 49.26 -11.62
CA ARG A 2 -6.16 48.29 -10.74
C ARG A 2 -6.41 46.89 -11.34
N LYS A 3 -6.63 46.78 -12.66
CA LYS A 3 -6.92 45.50 -13.33
C LYS A 3 -5.72 44.55 -13.41
N ILE A 4 -4.50 45.08 -13.50
CA ILE A 4 -3.25 44.28 -13.62
C ILE A 4 -2.90 43.66 -12.26
N VAL A 5 -3.15 44.38 -11.16
CA VAL A 5 -2.93 43.90 -9.79
C VAL A 5 -3.85 42.72 -9.46
N CYS A 6 -5.12 42.75 -9.88
CA CYS A 6 -6.03 41.61 -9.70
C CYS A 6 -5.61 40.37 -10.50
N LEU A 7 -5.14 40.54 -11.73
CA LEU A 7 -4.72 39.40 -12.57
C LEU A 7 -3.48 38.70 -12.02
N ALA A 8 -2.51 39.47 -11.50
CA ALA A 8 -1.32 38.94 -10.86
C ALA A 8 -1.65 38.21 -9.53
N LEU A 9 -2.62 38.72 -8.77
CA LEU A 9 -3.07 38.07 -7.53
C LEU A 9 -3.71 36.69 -7.83
N ILE A 10 -4.56 36.60 -8.86
CA ILE A 10 -5.22 35.34 -9.28
C ILE A 10 -4.21 34.27 -9.72
N LEU A 11 -3.16 34.66 -10.46
CA LEU A 11 -2.11 33.73 -10.88
C LEU A 11 -1.32 33.15 -9.70
N LEU A 12 -1.09 33.93 -8.64
CA LEU A 12 -0.37 33.50 -7.44
C LEU A 12 -1.15 32.44 -6.62
N ILE A 13 -2.48 32.59 -6.53
CA ILE A 13 -3.36 31.62 -5.83
C ILE A 13 -3.44 30.29 -6.59
N LEU A 14 -3.44 30.31 -7.93
CA LEU A 14 -3.46 29.10 -8.74
C LEU A 14 -2.15 28.28 -8.64
N SER A 15 -0.99 28.92 -8.44
CA SER A 15 0.27 28.19 -8.25
C SER A 15 0.32 27.42 -6.92
N CYS A 16 -0.31 27.92 -5.85
CA CYS A 16 -0.34 27.23 -4.57
C CYS A 16 -1.27 26.00 -4.57
N ALA A 17 -2.35 26.02 -5.37
CA ALA A 17 -3.31 24.91 -5.41
C ALA A 17 -2.76 23.63 -6.08
N LYS A 18 -1.77 23.74 -6.98
CA LYS A 18 -1.18 22.58 -7.66
C LYS A 18 -0.27 21.73 -6.75
N LEU A 19 0.33 22.34 -5.72
CA LEU A 19 1.25 21.63 -4.83
C LEU A 19 0.54 20.71 -3.81
N ALA A 20 -0.75 20.95 -3.56
CA ALA A 20 -1.56 20.18 -2.61
C ALA A 20 -2.21 18.92 -3.21
N TYR A 21 -2.20 18.75 -4.55
CA TYR A 21 -3.02 17.71 -5.20
C TYR A 21 -2.27 16.39 -5.50
N THR A 22 -0.94 16.32 -5.42
CA THR A 22 -0.20 15.20 -6.05
C THR A 22 0.41 14.15 -5.11
N ASN A 23 0.10 14.14 -3.81
CA ASN A 23 0.58 13.08 -2.90
C ASN A 23 -0.57 12.45 -2.12
N HIS A 24 -1.61 11.99 -2.82
CA HIS A 24 -2.58 11.11 -2.17
C HIS A 24 -1.87 9.79 -1.86
N PHE A 25 -1.54 9.59 -0.59
CA PHE A 25 -1.08 8.32 -0.06
C PHE A 25 -2.23 7.33 -0.25
N ARG A 26 -2.20 6.57 -1.36
CA ARG A 26 -3.23 5.57 -1.62
C ARG A 26 -2.97 4.38 -0.72
N THR A 27 -3.86 4.20 0.26
CA THR A 27 -3.93 2.98 1.06
C THR A 27 -4.66 1.91 0.25
N HIS A 28 -3.97 0.84 -0.09
CA HIS A 28 -4.57 -0.31 -0.75
C HIS A 28 -5.39 -1.13 0.23
N VAL A 29 -6.57 -1.57 -0.18
CA VAL A 29 -7.39 -2.54 0.55
C VAL A 29 -6.99 -3.94 0.09
N PHE A 30 -6.54 -4.77 1.04
CA PHE A 30 -6.16 -6.16 0.77
C PHE A 30 -7.26 -7.09 1.28
N LEU A 31 -7.94 -7.75 0.36
CA LEU A 31 -8.97 -8.74 0.64
C LEU A 31 -8.43 -10.15 0.42
N LEU A 32 -8.98 -11.10 1.14
CA LEU A 32 -8.78 -12.54 0.89
C LEU A 32 -9.82 -13.04 -0.10
N ASP A 33 -9.44 -14.02 -0.92
CA ASP A 33 -10.37 -14.86 -1.69
C ASP A 33 -11.02 -15.90 -0.77
N ASP A 34 -11.68 -15.38 0.28
CA ASP A 34 -12.37 -16.13 1.31
C ASP A 34 -13.80 -15.61 1.40
N THR A 35 -14.77 -16.43 1.05
CA THR A 35 -16.19 -16.04 1.12
C THR A 35 -16.66 -15.82 2.56
N SER A 36 -16.00 -16.42 3.55
CA SER A 36 -16.39 -16.35 4.95
C SER A 36 -15.82 -15.10 5.65
N ASN A 37 -14.56 -14.75 5.36
CA ASN A 37 -13.91 -13.59 5.97
C ASN A 37 -12.95 -12.87 5.01
N PRO A 38 -13.47 -12.20 3.96
CA PRO A 38 -12.65 -11.54 2.96
C PRO A 38 -11.86 -10.36 3.52
N LYS A 39 -12.26 -9.79 4.67
CA LYS A 39 -11.65 -8.61 5.27
C LYS A 39 -10.62 -8.91 6.36
N TYR A 40 -10.26 -10.18 6.58
CA TYR A 40 -9.39 -10.63 7.66
C TYR A 40 -8.13 -9.77 7.87
N LEU A 41 -7.48 -9.32 6.78
CA LEU A 41 -6.24 -8.54 6.85
C LEU A 41 -6.44 -7.02 6.91
N VAL A 42 -7.62 -6.52 6.54
CA VAL A 42 -7.87 -5.09 6.27
C VAL A 42 -7.51 -4.22 7.46
N ASP A 43 -8.02 -4.54 8.64
CA ASP A 43 -7.80 -3.72 9.84
C ASP A 43 -6.34 -3.70 10.27
N SER A 44 -5.66 -4.85 10.18
CA SER A 44 -4.25 -4.95 10.55
C SER A 44 -3.35 -4.16 9.60
N ILE A 45 -3.60 -4.22 8.29
CA ILE A 45 -2.87 -3.44 7.28
C ILE A 45 -3.15 -1.94 7.40
N ASN A 46 -4.41 -1.56 7.68
CA ASN A 46 -4.77 -0.17 7.93
C ASN A 46 -3.97 0.43 9.11
N LYS A 47 -3.82 -0.33 10.20
CA LYS A 47 -2.97 0.09 11.34
C LYS A 47 -1.51 0.28 10.94
N VAL A 48 -0.99 -0.54 10.03
CA VAL A 48 0.40 -0.45 9.52
C VAL A 48 0.59 0.81 8.67
N TYR A 49 -0.38 1.15 7.82
CA TYR A 49 -0.40 2.41 7.08
C TYR A 49 -0.49 3.62 8.01
N GLN A 50 -1.39 3.60 9.00
CA GLN A 50 -1.53 4.69 9.98
C GLN A 50 -0.26 4.93 10.78
N LYS A 51 0.48 3.85 11.12
CA LYS A 51 1.79 3.92 11.78
C LYS A 51 2.94 4.35 10.86
N LYS A 52 2.67 4.63 9.58
CA LYS A 52 3.66 4.99 8.55
C LYS A 52 4.79 3.96 8.40
N ILE A 53 4.50 2.69 8.72
CA ILE A 53 5.44 1.58 8.48
C ILE A 53 5.54 1.34 6.98
N PHE A 54 4.41 1.40 6.26
CA PHE A 54 4.38 1.48 4.81
C PHE A 54 4.43 2.92 4.35
N THR A 55 5.14 3.17 3.26
CA THR A 55 5.28 4.51 2.67
C THR A 55 4.51 4.67 1.36
N LYS A 56 4.21 3.56 0.67
CA LYS A 56 3.32 3.42 -0.50
C LYS A 56 2.83 1.97 -0.60
N SER A 57 2.40 1.51 -1.78
CA SER A 57 2.06 0.11 -2.07
C SER A 57 3.20 -0.84 -1.70
N PRO A 58 3.06 -1.65 -0.64
CA PRO A 58 4.08 -2.60 -0.23
C PRO A 58 4.16 -3.77 -1.22
N ILE A 59 5.25 -4.51 -1.24
CA ILE A 59 5.20 -5.84 -1.87
C ILE A 59 4.37 -6.79 -1.03
N VAL A 60 3.83 -7.82 -1.67
CA VAL A 60 3.24 -8.96 -0.97
C VAL A 60 4.09 -10.18 -1.31
N ALA A 61 4.56 -10.90 -0.30
CA ALA A 61 5.25 -12.16 -0.46
C ALA A 61 4.47 -13.25 0.29
N ILE A 62 4.17 -14.35 -0.39
CA ILE A 62 3.50 -15.52 0.16
C ILE A 62 4.51 -16.66 0.12
N ASP A 63 4.87 -17.21 1.28
CA ASP A 63 5.89 -18.27 1.43
C ASP A 63 7.21 -17.94 0.74
N GLY A 64 7.66 -16.69 0.88
CA GLY A 64 8.89 -16.18 0.26
C GLY A 64 8.77 -15.82 -1.22
N VAL A 65 7.68 -16.18 -1.91
CA VAL A 65 7.44 -15.84 -3.32
C VAL A 65 6.73 -14.50 -3.42
N VAL A 66 7.33 -13.55 -4.14
CA VAL A 66 6.74 -12.22 -4.37
C VAL A 66 5.55 -12.33 -5.32
N LEU A 67 4.37 -11.96 -4.84
CA LEU A 67 3.15 -11.87 -5.64
C LEU A 67 3.19 -10.62 -6.51
N LYS A 68 3.12 -10.80 -7.83
CA LYS A 68 2.94 -9.68 -8.75
C LYS A 68 1.49 -9.22 -8.73
N TYR A 69 1.28 -7.93 -8.55
CA TYR A 69 -0.04 -7.33 -8.63
C TYR A 69 -0.01 -5.91 -9.18
N ASP A 70 -1.16 -5.46 -9.66
CA ASP A 70 -1.34 -4.11 -10.18
C ASP A 70 -1.45 -3.11 -9.03
N LYS A 71 -0.34 -2.41 -8.75
CA LYS A 71 -0.23 -1.38 -7.71
C LYS A 71 -1.11 -0.15 -7.98
N THR A 72 -1.73 -0.02 -9.16
CA THR A 72 -2.63 1.10 -9.50
C THR A 72 -4.05 0.92 -8.99
N LYS A 73 -4.47 -0.33 -8.69
CA LYS A 73 -5.79 -0.64 -8.17
C LYS A 73 -5.89 -0.31 -6.68
N ASP A 74 -7.02 0.22 -6.26
CA ASP A 74 -7.26 0.54 -4.84
C ASP A 74 -7.52 -0.72 -3.99
N THR A 75 -8.01 -1.79 -4.61
CA THR A 75 -8.28 -3.08 -3.97
C THR A 75 -7.48 -4.20 -4.62
N LEU A 76 -6.85 -5.03 -3.79
CA LEU A 76 -6.18 -6.26 -4.17
C LEU A 76 -6.89 -7.46 -3.53
N ILE A 77 -7.13 -8.50 -4.32
CA ILE A 77 -7.60 -9.80 -3.81
C ILE A 77 -6.39 -10.75 -3.77
N LEU A 78 -6.09 -11.26 -2.58
CA LEU A 78 -5.07 -12.28 -2.36
C LEU A 78 -5.71 -13.67 -2.53
N PRO A 79 -5.08 -14.57 -3.29
CA PRO A 79 -5.61 -15.90 -3.57
C PRO A 79 -5.40 -16.85 -2.37
N LEU A 80 -5.89 -16.46 -1.20
CA LEU A 80 -5.73 -17.16 0.07
C LEU A 80 -7.05 -17.12 0.84
N LYS A 81 -7.36 -18.20 1.55
CA LYS A 81 -8.37 -18.21 2.61
C LYS A 81 -7.74 -17.83 3.95
N GLN A 82 -8.54 -17.37 4.90
CA GLN A 82 -8.06 -17.10 6.25
C GLN A 82 -7.45 -18.37 6.88
N SER A 83 -8.06 -19.53 6.64
CA SER A 83 -7.58 -20.83 7.11
C SER A 83 -6.19 -21.19 6.59
N ASP A 84 -5.76 -20.60 5.48
CA ASP A 84 -4.48 -20.91 4.86
C ASP A 84 -3.35 -20.13 5.54
N ILE A 85 -3.65 -19.08 6.31
CA ILE A 85 -2.66 -18.14 6.86
C ILE A 85 -2.20 -18.62 8.24
N THR A 86 -0.91 -18.95 8.36
CA THR A 86 -0.28 -19.24 9.66
C THR A 86 0.21 -17.96 10.33
N SER A 87 0.82 -17.05 9.57
CA SER A 87 1.31 -15.78 10.10
C SER A 87 1.38 -14.69 9.05
N VAL A 88 1.28 -13.44 9.51
CA VAL A 88 1.47 -12.25 8.70
C VAL A 88 2.45 -11.31 9.39
N THR A 89 3.49 -10.91 8.67
CA THR A 89 4.53 -10.00 9.14
C THR A 89 4.60 -8.78 8.26
N TYR A 90 4.71 -7.60 8.88
CA TYR A 90 4.81 -6.32 8.19
C TYR A 90 6.21 -5.75 8.32
N LEU A 91 6.87 -5.54 7.18
CA LEU A 91 8.23 -5.02 7.13
C LEU A 91 8.24 -3.58 6.62
N GLY A 92 8.97 -2.72 7.31
CA GLY A 92 9.21 -1.36 6.84
C GLY A 92 10.22 -1.29 5.67
N PRO A 93 10.29 -0.15 4.98
CA PRO A 93 11.15 0.12 3.81
C PRO A 93 12.58 -0.40 3.89
N LYS A 94 13.26 -0.18 5.03
CA LYS A 94 14.67 -0.55 5.18
C LYS A 94 14.86 -2.06 5.15
N VAL A 95 14.02 -2.78 5.90
CA VAL A 95 14.09 -4.24 6.00
C VAL A 95 13.60 -4.89 4.70
N SER A 96 12.52 -4.38 4.11
CA SER A 96 12.01 -4.89 2.83
C SER A 96 13.05 -4.78 1.72
N ALA A 97 13.78 -3.65 1.65
CA ALA A 97 14.81 -3.43 0.64
C ALA A 97 16.03 -4.36 0.82
N ILE A 98 16.33 -4.81 2.03
CA ILE A 98 17.41 -5.79 2.30
C ILE A 98 16.99 -7.17 1.79
N ILE A 99 15.77 -7.60 2.10
CA ILE A 99 15.29 -8.97 1.81
C ILE A 99 14.90 -9.13 0.33
N TYR A 100 14.16 -8.16 -0.21
CA TYR A 100 13.56 -8.24 -1.55
C TYR A 100 14.24 -7.34 -2.58
N GLY A 101 15.28 -6.61 -2.18
CA GLY A 101 16.12 -5.80 -3.05
C GLY A 101 15.77 -4.30 -3.07
N LYS A 102 16.75 -3.49 -3.50
CA LYS A 102 16.74 -2.02 -3.43
C LYS A 102 15.59 -1.31 -4.16
N LYS A 103 14.82 -2.02 -5.00
CA LYS A 103 13.65 -1.47 -5.70
C LYS A 103 12.39 -1.49 -4.83
N GLU A 104 12.35 -2.30 -3.77
CA GLU A 104 11.17 -2.51 -2.94
C GLU A 104 11.28 -1.76 -1.60
N ILE A 105 11.27 -0.43 -1.73
CA ILE A 105 11.49 0.54 -0.63
C ILE A 105 10.19 1.03 0.02
N TYR A 106 9.04 0.41 -0.28
CA TYR A 106 7.74 0.87 0.22
C TYR A 106 7.20 0.04 1.39
N GLY A 107 7.94 -1.01 1.76
CA GLY A 107 7.57 -2.01 2.77
C GLY A 107 7.12 -3.33 2.13
N ALA A 108 6.91 -4.34 2.98
CA ALA A 108 6.47 -5.67 2.56
C ALA A 108 5.42 -6.24 3.51
N ILE A 109 4.46 -6.97 2.95
CA ILE A 109 3.56 -7.89 3.66
C ILE A 109 4.10 -9.29 3.38
N VAL A 110 4.56 -9.98 4.42
CA VAL A 110 5.04 -11.36 4.33
C VAL A 110 4.00 -12.27 4.96
N ILE A 111 3.45 -13.18 4.18
CA ILE A 111 2.43 -14.14 4.60
C ILE A 111 3.07 -15.52 4.54
N ASN A 112 3.03 -16.24 5.66
CA ASN A 112 3.37 -17.66 5.67
C ASN A 112 2.09 -18.47 5.77
N THR A 113 1.93 -19.44 4.88
CA THR A 113 0.78 -20.30 4.85
C THR A 113 1.01 -21.56 5.67
N VAL A 114 -0.08 -22.22 6.10
CA VAL A 114 0.02 -23.62 6.51
C VAL A 114 0.51 -24.38 5.29
N ALA A 115 1.66 -25.05 5.39
CA ALA A 115 2.19 -25.85 4.30
C ALA A 115 1.09 -26.79 3.81
N LEU A 116 0.53 -26.50 2.64
CA LEU A 116 -0.20 -27.50 1.89
C LEU A 116 0.87 -28.52 1.51
N ASN A 117 1.01 -29.58 2.32
CA ASN A 117 1.55 -30.84 1.85
C ASN A 117 0.70 -31.21 0.63
N LYS A 118 1.19 -30.80 -0.54
CA LYS A 118 0.56 -31.04 -1.83
C LYS A 118 1.03 -32.38 -2.35
#